data_AF-A0A7W4P2R1-F1
#
_entry.id   AF-A0A7W4P2R1-F1
#
_cell.length_a   1.000
_cell.length_b   1.000
_cell.length_c   1.000
_cell.angle_alpha   90.00
_cell.angle_beta   90.00
_cell.angle_gamma   90.00
#
_symmetry.space_group_name_H-M   'P 1'
#
loop_
_entity.id
_entity.type
_entity.pdbx_description
1 polymer ?
#
loop_
_entity_poly.entity_id
_entity_poly.type
_entity_poly.pdbx_seq_one_letter_code
_entity_poly.pdbx_strand_id
1 'polypeptide(L)'
;MNGIPLRFGPLASDGYAIVRSGLRWLRESGQFCRAGQPIAYCNVSLEPASVRVGRHHAVADELELQVVFAPRVSGRLTIHPEMARGGYLSIRGVDAWKPDTVLGHIEPDQPVEEGDPGRLRLMVVAGRRMTALADVHSGLLPGWNGRSRGWWCEEGETPVTLLSLGLCDATGVILGEQCAFLEMFEAASDAMQFVFVPDHPVAPCAPVLLDQLTRTPAQFDALAEDLRRFLGTSAVPPTADDWMFAGALLSVLRNTPLKDNYNIISSTGTRRLGPPDAALLSLSAEPQSILRHRTLGYHLHIMRHHQAAAGPAIQAWLSSAFEPVKRSIDVIRQDYEKLIDTLARTTGGRILVLNRMSTSGYEDISNYMAFDAPMSATLSNIAAKEQNLMLHDIAETRELTIIDVDALAAELGAGQHLPDGIHQSGQMQVALRQRILQAMADIRDATPDVRVAGRDH
;
A
#
# COMPACT_ATOMS: atom_id res chain seq x y z
N MET A 1 28.07 -25.63 21.07
CA MET A 1 27.25 -25.74 19.84
C MET A 1 27.58 -24.52 19.00
N ASN A 2 27.94 -24.70 17.72
CA ASN A 2 28.44 -23.60 16.89
C ASN A 2 27.25 -22.93 16.19
N GLY A 3 26.85 -21.75 16.67
CA GLY A 3 25.83 -20.93 16.00
C GLY A 3 26.26 -20.54 14.59
N ILE A 4 25.31 -20.44 13.68
CA ILE A 4 25.53 -20.02 12.29
C ILE A 4 25.67 -18.49 12.28
N PRO A 5 26.76 -17.92 11.73
CA PRO A 5 26.91 -16.48 11.63
C PRO A 5 25.91 -15.91 10.63
N LEU A 6 25.11 -14.94 11.07
CA LEU A 6 24.15 -14.21 10.23
C LEU A 6 24.86 -13.04 9.56
N ARG A 7 24.93 -13.04 8.23
CA ARG A 7 25.59 -12.04 7.38
C ARG A 7 24.56 -11.22 6.61
N PHE A 8 24.83 -9.94 6.39
CA PHE A 8 23.94 -9.05 5.64
C PHE A 8 23.60 -9.57 4.24
N GLY A 9 24.58 -10.04 3.49
CA GLY A 9 24.39 -10.39 2.09
C GLY A 9 24.43 -9.19 1.13
N PRO A 10 24.31 -9.47 -0.18
CA PRO A 10 24.54 -8.48 -1.23
C PRO A 10 23.39 -7.47 -1.33
N LEU A 11 23.76 -6.19 -1.50
CA LEU A 11 22.85 -5.09 -1.80
C LEU A 11 23.61 -4.08 -2.67
N ALA A 12 23.05 -3.69 -3.81
CA ALA A 12 23.72 -2.87 -4.81
C ALA A 12 22.75 -1.87 -5.46
N SER A 13 23.25 -0.67 -5.76
CA SER A 13 22.51 0.41 -6.42
C SER A 13 23.38 1.05 -7.50
N ASP A 14 22.86 1.12 -8.72
CA ASP A 14 23.66 1.58 -9.88
C ASP A 14 24.06 3.05 -9.74
N GLY A 15 25.35 3.32 -9.77
CA GLY A 15 25.90 4.68 -9.65
C GLY A 15 26.00 5.22 -8.22
N TYR A 16 25.67 4.42 -7.20
CA TYR A 16 25.68 4.83 -5.80
C TYR A 16 26.44 3.84 -4.90
N ALA A 17 27.16 4.37 -3.92
CA ALA A 17 27.57 3.63 -2.75
C ALA A 17 26.43 3.60 -1.74
N ILE A 18 26.17 2.43 -1.14
CA ILE A 18 25.17 2.29 -0.08
C ILE A 18 25.86 2.48 1.25
N VAL A 19 25.39 3.46 2.03
CA VAL A 19 25.87 3.73 3.38
C VAL A 19 24.73 3.48 4.36
N ARG A 20 25.02 2.77 5.46
CA ARG A 20 24.04 2.40 6.48
C ARG A 20 24.29 3.05 7.83
N SER A 21 23.23 3.23 8.61
CA SER A 21 23.30 3.56 10.02
C SER A 21 23.72 2.35 10.87
N GLY A 22 23.87 2.54 12.18
CA GLY A 22 23.85 1.45 13.15
C GLY A 22 22.50 0.72 13.13
N LEU A 23 22.50 -0.53 13.62
CA LEU A 23 21.32 -1.38 13.67
C LEU A 23 20.38 -0.99 14.81
N ARG A 24 19.09 -1.23 14.60
CA ARG A 24 18.03 -1.23 15.60
C ARG A 24 17.41 -2.61 15.64
N TRP A 25 17.33 -3.20 16.83
CA TRP A 25 16.86 -4.57 17.04
C TRP A 25 15.34 -4.62 17.19
N LEU A 26 14.70 -5.59 16.54
CA LEU A 26 13.28 -5.92 16.66
C LEU A 26 13.04 -7.14 17.56
N ARG A 27 14.12 -7.87 17.87
CA ARG A 27 14.16 -9.06 18.72
C ARG A 27 15.28 -8.94 19.73
N GLU A 28 15.12 -9.59 20.86
CA GLU A 28 16.15 -9.65 21.91
C GLU A 28 17.05 -10.87 21.73
N SER A 29 18.26 -10.81 22.29
CA SER A 29 19.14 -11.97 22.35
C SER A 29 18.51 -13.10 23.17
N GLY A 30 18.69 -14.34 22.74
CA GLY A 30 18.15 -15.55 23.35
C GLY A 30 16.72 -15.89 22.92
N GLN A 31 16.00 -14.95 22.27
CA GLN A 31 14.67 -15.20 21.73
C GLN A 31 14.73 -16.16 20.55
N PHE A 32 13.71 -17.01 20.45
CA PHE A 32 13.47 -17.83 19.27
C PHE A 32 12.92 -16.95 18.15
N CYS A 33 13.44 -17.10 16.94
CA CYS A 33 12.95 -16.44 15.74
C CYS A 33 12.67 -17.48 14.65
N ARG A 34 11.62 -17.25 13.88
CA ARG A 34 11.28 -18.08 12.72
C ARG A 34 12.08 -17.64 11.50
N ALA A 35 12.32 -18.55 10.56
CA ALA A 35 12.76 -18.19 9.22
C ALA A 35 11.81 -17.14 8.61
N GLY A 36 12.38 -16.12 7.95
CA GLY A 36 11.64 -15.01 7.36
C GLY A 36 11.20 -13.92 8.34
N GLN A 37 11.32 -14.15 9.65
CA GLN A 37 10.88 -13.18 10.65
C GLN A 37 11.88 -12.01 10.80
N PRO A 38 11.44 -10.76 10.68
CA PRO A 38 12.29 -9.59 10.92
C PRO A 38 12.94 -9.57 12.31
N ILE A 39 14.26 -9.36 12.36
CA ILE A 39 15.05 -9.35 13.62
C ILE A 39 15.75 -8.01 13.90
N ALA A 40 16.04 -7.23 12.87
CA ALA A 40 16.70 -5.93 12.99
C ALA A 40 16.45 -5.07 11.75
N TYR A 41 16.77 -3.78 11.82
CA TYR A 41 16.80 -2.90 10.67
C TYR A 41 17.85 -1.79 10.79
N CYS A 42 18.15 -1.13 9.68
CA CYS A 42 18.93 0.11 9.65
C CYS A 42 18.43 1.06 8.56
N ASN A 43 18.76 2.34 8.71
CA ASN A 43 18.56 3.32 7.65
C ASN A 43 19.69 3.20 6.64
N VAL A 44 19.38 3.40 5.36
CA VAL A 44 20.37 3.46 4.29
C VAL A 44 20.26 4.77 3.53
N SER A 45 21.40 5.24 3.03
CA SER A 45 21.52 6.42 2.19
C SER A 45 22.33 6.06 0.96
N LEU A 46 21.95 6.65 -0.17
CA LEU A 46 22.63 6.45 -1.45
C LEU A 46 23.58 7.62 -1.69
N GLU A 47 24.87 7.37 -1.56
CA GLU A 47 25.92 8.36 -1.82
C GLU A 47 26.40 8.22 -3.27
N PRO A 48 26.43 9.30 -4.08
CA PRO A 48 26.89 9.23 -5.46
C PRO A 48 28.32 8.66 -5.52
N ALA A 49 28.52 7.59 -6.30
CA ALA A 49 29.84 6.97 -6.44
C ALA A 49 30.83 7.84 -7.25
N SER A 50 30.34 8.88 -7.94
CA SER A 50 31.17 9.85 -8.66
C SER A 50 30.55 11.26 -8.64
N VAL A 51 31.39 12.29 -8.83
CA VAL A 51 30.97 13.71 -8.88
C VAL A 51 30.12 14.03 -10.12
N ARG A 52 30.04 13.11 -11.10
CA ARG A 52 29.35 13.28 -12.39
C ARG A 52 28.06 12.46 -12.51
N VAL A 53 27.32 12.26 -11.42
CA VAL A 53 25.98 11.65 -11.53
C VAL A 53 24.99 12.73 -11.99
N GLY A 54 24.33 12.49 -13.14
CA GLY A 54 23.27 13.34 -13.66
C GLY A 54 22.11 13.50 -12.67
N ARG A 55 21.40 14.63 -12.76
CA ARG A 55 20.41 15.15 -11.80
C ARG A 55 19.19 14.26 -11.47
N HIS A 56 19.10 13.02 -11.93
CA HIS A 56 17.98 12.13 -11.65
C HIS A 56 18.42 10.98 -10.75
N HIS A 57 18.21 11.12 -9.44
CA HIS A 57 18.33 9.96 -8.55
C HIS A 57 17.16 9.01 -8.83
N ALA A 58 17.43 7.75 -9.13
CA ALA A 58 16.38 6.77 -9.44
C ALA A 58 15.38 6.59 -8.27
N VAL A 59 15.83 6.83 -7.03
CA VAL A 59 15.04 6.76 -5.80
C VAL A 59 14.78 8.16 -5.21
N ALA A 60 15.01 9.24 -5.99
CA ALA A 60 14.95 10.65 -5.52
C ALA A 60 13.66 11.02 -4.78
N ASP A 61 12.55 10.43 -5.20
CA ASP A 61 11.22 10.74 -4.67
C ASP A 61 10.97 10.09 -3.30
N GLU A 62 11.81 9.13 -2.89
CA GLU A 62 11.77 8.54 -1.55
C GLU A 62 12.74 9.28 -0.64
N LEU A 63 12.24 9.76 0.49
CA LEU A 63 13.04 10.47 1.49
C LEU A 63 13.48 9.54 2.63
N GLU A 64 12.90 8.35 2.69
CA GLU A 64 13.26 7.30 3.63
C GLU A 64 13.57 6.00 2.90
N LEU A 65 14.68 5.39 3.27
CA LEU A 65 15.08 4.07 2.79
C LEU A 65 15.70 3.31 3.96
N GLN A 66 15.16 2.13 4.26
CA GLN A 66 15.61 1.29 5.35
C GLN A 66 15.73 -0.15 4.88
N VAL A 67 16.65 -0.90 5.49
CA VAL A 67 16.82 -2.33 5.25
C VAL A 67 16.47 -3.08 6.52
N VAL A 68 15.57 -4.03 6.40
CA VAL A 68 15.13 -4.96 7.44
C VAL A 68 15.76 -6.32 7.16
N PHE A 69 16.23 -6.95 8.23
CA PHE A 69 16.98 -8.20 8.19
C PHE A 69 16.12 -9.34 8.73
N ALA A 70 16.07 -10.47 8.01
CA ALA A 70 15.38 -11.68 8.46
C ALA A 70 16.24 -12.94 8.21
N PRO A 71 16.29 -13.90 9.15
CA PRO A 71 17.05 -15.12 8.98
C PRO A 71 16.37 -16.07 7.98
N ARG A 72 17.15 -16.91 7.30
CA ARG A 72 16.61 -17.97 6.41
C ARG A 72 16.26 -19.26 7.16
N VAL A 73 16.68 -19.37 8.41
CA VAL A 73 16.47 -20.54 9.26
C VAL A 73 15.84 -20.12 10.59
N SER A 74 15.09 -21.03 11.20
CA SER A 74 14.51 -20.82 12.52
C SER A 74 15.51 -21.24 13.61
N GLY A 75 15.51 -20.53 14.75
CA GLY A 75 16.39 -20.84 15.86
C GLY A 75 16.51 -19.73 16.90
N ARG A 76 17.42 -19.91 17.86
CA ARG A 76 17.69 -18.93 18.92
C ARG A 76 18.72 -17.91 18.46
N LEU A 77 18.36 -16.62 18.56
CA LEU A 77 19.19 -15.51 18.10
C LEU A 77 20.20 -15.09 19.17
N THR A 78 21.46 -14.91 18.79
CA THR A 78 22.47 -14.21 19.59
C THR A 78 22.89 -12.94 18.87
N ILE A 79 22.62 -11.77 19.47
CA ILE A 79 22.88 -10.47 18.82
C ILE A 79 24.29 -9.94 19.15
N HIS A 80 24.89 -9.18 18.24
CA HIS A 80 26.13 -8.44 18.53
C HIS A 80 25.80 -7.00 18.96
N PRO A 81 26.02 -6.62 20.24
CA PRO A 81 25.59 -5.32 20.75
C PRO A 81 26.32 -4.14 20.10
N GLU A 82 27.55 -4.34 19.63
CA GLU A 82 28.36 -3.31 18.95
C GLU A 82 27.73 -2.78 17.65
N MET A 83 26.80 -3.55 17.08
CA MET A 83 26.04 -3.13 15.90
C MET A 83 25.00 -2.06 16.23
N ALA A 84 24.56 -1.97 17.49
CA ALA A 84 23.63 -0.97 17.98
C ALA A 84 24.40 0.24 18.53
N ARG A 85 24.58 1.28 17.70
CA ARG A 85 25.33 2.49 18.08
C ARG A 85 24.50 3.58 18.77
N GLY A 86 23.18 3.46 18.76
CA GLY A 86 22.26 4.41 19.39
C GLY A 86 22.30 5.84 18.84
N GLY A 87 21.47 6.72 19.41
CA GLY A 87 21.46 8.16 19.11
C GLY A 87 21.42 8.51 17.62
N TYR A 88 22.18 9.53 17.22
CA TYR A 88 22.24 10.01 15.84
C TYR A 88 22.85 8.98 14.86
N LEU A 89 23.75 8.12 15.35
CA LEU A 89 24.38 7.05 14.56
C LEU A 89 23.39 5.93 14.21
N SER A 90 22.25 5.84 14.91
CA SER A 90 21.15 4.94 14.56
C SER A 90 20.24 5.46 13.45
N ILE A 91 20.44 6.73 13.04
CA ILE A 91 19.60 7.41 12.05
C ILE A 91 20.39 7.66 10.76
N ARG A 92 21.63 8.14 10.88
CA ARG A 92 22.44 8.56 9.74
C ARG A 92 23.36 7.45 9.24
N GLY A 93 23.49 7.35 7.92
CA GLY A 93 24.50 6.52 7.27
C GLY A 93 25.92 6.90 7.70
N VAL A 94 26.66 5.93 8.24
CA VAL A 94 28.06 6.11 8.68
C VAL A 94 28.99 4.99 8.25
N ASP A 95 28.47 3.78 8.01
CA ASP A 95 29.27 2.64 7.57
C ASP A 95 28.90 2.28 6.12
N ALA A 96 29.89 2.04 5.26
CA ALA A 96 29.65 1.48 3.95
C ALA A 96 29.01 0.08 4.07
N TRP A 97 28.10 -0.25 3.15
CA TRP A 97 27.53 -1.59 3.07
C TRP A 97 28.61 -2.63 2.75
N LYS A 98 28.67 -3.69 3.55
CA LYS A 98 29.62 -4.79 3.40
C LYS A 98 28.84 -6.11 3.54
N PRO A 99 28.69 -6.91 2.48
CA PRO A 99 27.88 -8.13 2.50
C PRO A 99 28.27 -9.14 3.58
N ASP A 100 29.57 -9.25 3.87
CA ASP A 100 30.12 -10.21 4.85
C ASP A 100 30.02 -9.73 6.31
N THR A 101 29.41 -8.57 6.55
CA THR A 101 29.20 -8.08 7.92
C THR A 101 28.31 -9.06 8.69
N VAL A 102 28.83 -9.59 9.79
CA VAL A 102 28.09 -10.44 10.72
C VAL A 102 27.34 -9.56 11.72
N LEU A 103 26.02 -9.72 11.83
CA LEU A 103 25.22 -9.00 12.84
C LEU A 103 25.04 -9.78 14.15
N GLY A 104 25.22 -11.10 14.10
CA GLY A 104 24.84 -12.01 15.15
C GLY A 104 24.94 -13.46 14.70
N HIS A 105 24.44 -14.37 15.52
CA HIS A 105 24.44 -15.81 15.26
C HIS A 105 23.05 -16.38 15.51
N ILE A 106 22.73 -17.48 14.83
CA ILE A 106 21.52 -18.25 15.09
C ILE A 106 21.88 -19.70 15.43
N GLU A 107 21.28 -20.21 16.51
CA GLU A 107 21.37 -21.62 16.89
C GLU A 107 20.10 -22.33 16.42
N PRO A 108 20.15 -23.10 15.32
CA PRO A 108 18.98 -23.76 14.79
C PRO A 108 18.58 -24.95 15.66
N ASP A 109 17.27 -25.12 15.89
CA ASP A 109 16.72 -26.25 16.66
C ASP A 109 16.63 -27.54 15.82
N GLN A 110 16.77 -27.42 14.49
CA GLN A 110 16.66 -28.51 13.53
C GLN A 110 17.86 -28.52 12.57
N PRO A 111 18.15 -29.67 11.92
CA PRO A 111 19.11 -29.71 10.83
C PRO A 111 18.76 -28.67 9.76
N VAL A 112 19.77 -27.99 9.26
CA VAL A 112 19.61 -26.94 8.26
C VAL A 112 19.80 -27.54 6.87
N GLU A 113 18.89 -27.20 5.95
CA GLU A 113 18.96 -27.62 4.54
C GLU A 113 20.20 -27.07 3.81
N GLU A 114 20.52 -27.63 2.64
CA GLU A 114 21.65 -27.20 1.82
C GLU A 114 21.46 -25.75 1.32
N GLY A 115 22.52 -24.94 1.38
CA GLY A 115 22.52 -23.54 0.94
C GLY A 115 23.44 -22.63 1.74
N ASP A 116 23.19 -21.31 1.71
CA ASP A 116 23.83 -20.33 2.60
C ASP A 116 22.84 -19.88 3.70
N PRO A 117 22.63 -20.69 4.75
CA PRO A 117 21.67 -20.37 5.82
C PRO A 117 22.10 -19.17 6.68
N GLY A 118 23.38 -18.79 6.62
CA GLY A 118 23.91 -17.60 7.28
C GLY A 118 23.59 -16.31 6.54
N ARG A 119 23.24 -16.37 5.25
CA ARG A 119 22.85 -15.17 4.48
C ARG A 119 21.44 -14.75 4.86
N LEU A 120 21.32 -13.52 5.38
CA LEU A 120 20.01 -12.95 5.67
C LEU A 120 19.21 -12.68 4.39
N ARG A 121 17.88 -12.68 4.55
CA ARG A 121 16.96 -12.01 3.64
C ARG A 121 16.98 -10.51 3.95
N LEU A 122 17.00 -9.69 2.90
CA LEU A 122 16.98 -8.24 2.99
C LEU A 122 15.65 -7.72 2.45
N MET A 123 14.81 -7.19 3.34
CA MET A 123 13.62 -6.45 2.94
C MET A 123 13.98 -4.97 2.92
N VAL A 124 13.78 -4.30 1.80
CA VAL A 124 13.92 -2.85 1.74
C VAL A 124 12.54 -2.24 1.89
N VAL A 125 12.45 -1.24 2.76
CA VAL A 125 11.26 -0.39 2.88
C VAL A 125 11.61 1.04 2.52
N ALA A 126 10.71 1.71 1.81
CA ALA A 126 10.87 3.08 1.37
C ALA A 126 9.58 3.89 1.58
N GLY A 127 9.76 5.17 1.93
CA GLY A 127 8.68 6.11 2.19
C GLY A 127 8.85 7.43 1.45
N ARG A 128 7.79 7.83 0.74
CA ARG A 128 7.66 9.17 0.16
C ARG A 128 6.96 10.04 1.17
N ARG A 129 7.73 10.83 1.91
CA ARG A 129 7.17 11.74 2.92
C ARG A 129 6.25 12.77 2.29
N MET A 130 5.15 13.05 2.98
CA MET A 130 4.28 14.19 2.64
C MET A 130 4.93 15.52 3.03
N THR A 131 5.70 15.52 4.13
CA THR A 131 6.40 16.70 4.64
C THR A 131 7.64 16.27 5.41
N ALA A 132 8.70 17.07 5.34
CA ALA A 132 9.91 16.86 6.13
C ALA A 132 9.72 17.19 7.62
N LEU A 133 8.64 17.91 7.98
CA LEU A 133 8.39 18.39 9.34
C LEU A 133 7.77 17.32 10.26
N ALA A 134 7.09 16.33 9.70
CA ALA A 134 6.37 15.30 10.45
C ALA A 134 7.25 14.05 10.64
N ASP A 135 8.41 14.22 11.27
CA ASP A 135 9.39 13.15 11.46
C ASP A 135 9.84 13.04 12.92
N VAL A 136 9.87 11.82 13.42
CA VAL A 136 10.35 11.47 14.76
C VAL A 136 11.70 10.74 14.74
N HIS A 137 12.23 10.45 13.54
CA HIS A 137 13.46 9.72 13.26
C HIS A 137 13.61 8.40 14.06
N SER A 138 12.47 7.80 14.43
CA SER A 138 12.39 6.67 15.35
C SER A 138 11.42 5.64 14.80
N GLY A 139 11.84 4.38 14.71
CA GLY A 139 11.04 3.30 14.13
C GLY A 139 11.32 3.01 12.65
N LEU A 140 10.51 2.11 12.10
CA LEU A 140 10.45 1.77 10.68
C LEU A 140 9.39 2.62 9.99
N LEU A 141 9.74 3.19 8.83
CA LEU A 141 8.95 4.17 8.07
C LEU A 141 8.30 5.24 8.96
N PRO A 142 9.08 5.97 9.78
CA PRO A 142 8.52 6.98 10.67
C PRO A 142 7.80 8.10 9.91
N GLY A 143 6.88 8.77 10.60
CA GLY A 143 6.24 9.98 10.09
C GLY A 143 5.11 9.72 9.10
N TRP A 144 4.78 10.75 8.32
CA TRP A 144 3.64 10.74 7.39
C TRP A 144 4.11 10.56 5.95
N ASN A 145 3.79 9.39 5.40
CA ASN A 145 4.17 8.99 4.06
C ASN A 145 2.94 9.03 3.13
N GLY A 146 3.04 9.74 2.01
CA GLY A 146 2.00 9.75 0.96
C GLY A 146 2.07 8.49 0.08
N ARG A 147 3.14 7.72 0.22
CA ARG A 147 3.30 6.37 -0.32
C ARG A 147 4.36 5.66 0.51
N SER A 148 4.06 4.42 0.90
CA SER A 148 5.01 3.51 1.52
C SER A 148 5.17 2.29 0.64
N ARG A 149 6.34 1.68 0.61
CA ARG A 149 6.54 0.42 -0.10
C ARG A 149 7.57 -0.45 0.58
N GLY A 150 7.40 -1.75 0.46
CA GLY A 150 8.39 -2.75 0.86
C GLY A 150 8.62 -3.76 -0.24
N TRP A 151 9.81 -4.37 -0.31
CA TRP A 151 10.10 -5.50 -1.19
C TRP A 151 11.26 -6.35 -0.66
N TRP A 152 11.24 -7.65 -0.98
CA TRP A 152 12.40 -8.51 -0.76
C TRP A 152 13.45 -8.33 -1.86
N CYS A 153 14.73 -8.24 -1.47
CA CYS A 153 15.87 -8.27 -2.38
C CYS A 153 16.37 -9.71 -2.60
N GLU A 154 15.50 -10.62 -3.03
CA GLU A 154 15.93 -11.96 -3.40
C GLU A 154 16.74 -11.94 -4.70
N GLU A 155 17.76 -12.79 -4.76
CA GLU A 155 18.65 -12.88 -5.90
C GLU A 155 17.98 -13.63 -7.06
N GLY A 156 18.02 -13.05 -8.26
CA GLY A 156 17.48 -13.69 -9.47
C GLY A 156 15.96 -13.60 -9.63
N GLU A 157 15.22 -13.11 -8.64
CA GLU A 157 13.76 -13.00 -8.72
C GLU A 157 13.31 -11.58 -9.09
N THR A 158 12.28 -11.48 -9.93
CA THR A 158 11.55 -10.22 -10.18
C THR A 158 10.32 -10.20 -9.28
N PRO A 159 10.18 -9.21 -8.37
CA PRO A 159 9.03 -9.20 -7.50
C PRO A 159 7.76 -8.82 -8.25
N VAL A 160 6.64 -9.48 -7.89
CA VAL A 160 5.30 -9.07 -8.33
C VAL A 160 4.83 -7.93 -7.42
N THR A 161 4.28 -6.86 -8.02
CA THR A 161 3.91 -5.64 -7.32
C THR A 161 2.40 -5.57 -7.06
N LEU A 162 2.02 -5.55 -5.79
CA LEU A 162 0.67 -5.19 -5.33
C LEU A 162 0.62 -3.72 -4.90
N LEU A 163 -0.24 -2.93 -5.53
CA LEU A 163 -0.63 -1.61 -5.06
C LEU A 163 -1.91 -1.68 -4.22
N SER A 164 -1.84 -1.31 -2.96
CA SER A 164 -3.00 -1.10 -2.11
C SER A 164 -3.39 0.38 -2.11
N LEU A 165 -4.57 0.68 -2.66
CA LEU A 165 -5.24 1.96 -2.51
C LEU A 165 -6.18 1.84 -1.31
N GLY A 166 -5.58 1.87 -0.12
CA GLY A 166 -6.24 1.43 1.09
C GLY A 166 -7.07 2.52 1.76
N LEU A 167 -8.27 2.15 2.19
CA LEU A 167 -8.95 2.79 3.32
C LEU A 167 -8.50 2.11 4.62
N CYS A 168 -9.07 2.57 5.74
CA CYS A 168 -8.78 2.05 7.07
C CYS A 168 -8.94 0.52 7.22
N ASP A 169 -9.75 -0.13 6.38
CA ASP A 169 -9.99 -1.58 6.36
C ASP A 169 -8.88 -2.40 5.69
N ALA A 170 -8.10 -1.83 4.77
CA ALA A 170 -6.97 -2.49 4.13
C ALA A 170 -5.65 -2.22 4.87
N THR A 171 -5.57 -1.11 5.62
CA THR A 171 -4.33 -0.65 6.27
C THR A 171 -3.71 -1.71 7.17
N GLY A 172 -4.49 -2.28 8.10
CA GLY A 172 -3.98 -3.30 9.03
C GLY A 172 -3.56 -4.60 8.34
N VAL A 173 -4.26 -4.97 7.26
CA VAL A 173 -3.93 -6.15 6.46
C VAL A 173 -2.59 -5.98 5.76
N ILE A 174 -2.38 -4.85 5.08
CA ILE A 174 -1.19 -4.61 4.25
C ILE A 174 0.02 -4.19 5.07
N LEU A 175 -0.13 -3.21 5.97
CA LEU A 175 0.97 -2.70 6.77
C LEU A 175 1.27 -3.55 8.00
N GLY A 176 0.30 -4.33 8.49
CA GLY A 176 0.41 -5.06 9.75
C GLY A 176 0.14 -4.20 10.98
N GLU A 177 0.02 -4.83 12.15
CA GLU A 177 -0.21 -4.15 13.43
C GLU A 177 1.06 -3.44 13.91
N GLN A 178 2.22 -3.99 13.57
CA GLN A 178 3.54 -3.37 13.82
C GLN A 178 3.92 -2.34 12.75
N CYS A 179 3.06 -2.13 11.74
CA CYS A 179 3.28 -1.29 10.57
C CYS A 179 4.50 -1.75 9.72
N ALA A 180 4.78 -0.98 8.66
CA ALA A 180 5.94 -1.17 7.79
C ALA A 180 6.05 -2.56 7.12
N PHE A 181 4.91 -3.20 6.89
CA PHE A 181 4.78 -4.45 6.12
C PHE A 181 5.40 -5.69 6.78
N LEU A 182 5.82 -5.62 8.05
CA LEU A 182 6.60 -6.68 8.70
C LEU A 182 5.87 -8.02 8.68
N GLU A 183 4.61 -8.05 9.09
CA GLU A 183 3.82 -9.27 9.13
C GLU A 183 3.38 -9.75 7.74
N MET A 184 3.24 -8.84 6.77
CA MET A 184 2.99 -9.19 5.38
C MET A 184 4.20 -9.92 4.79
N PHE A 185 5.41 -9.43 5.04
CA PHE A 185 6.64 -10.06 4.56
C PHE A 185 7.11 -11.26 5.39
N GLU A 186 6.73 -11.36 6.67
CA GLU A 186 6.87 -12.60 7.45
C GLU A 186 6.00 -13.71 6.84
N ALA A 187 4.82 -13.36 6.31
CA ALA A 187 3.92 -14.30 5.63
C ALA A 187 4.31 -14.59 4.17
N ALA A 188 5.00 -13.67 3.48
CA ALA A 188 5.40 -13.83 2.09
C ALA A 188 6.73 -14.60 1.96
N SER A 189 6.66 -15.81 1.39
CA SER A 189 7.85 -16.59 1.01
C SER A 189 8.57 -16.00 -0.19
N ASP A 190 7.82 -15.60 -1.22
CA ASP A 190 8.37 -15.28 -2.54
C ASP A 190 8.78 -13.80 -2.66
N ALA A 191 9.55 -13.45 -3.70
CA ALA A 191 9.88 -12.05 -3.96
C ALA A 191 8.63 -11.21 -4.27
N MET A 192 8.10 -10.45 -3.32
CA MET A 192 6.95 -9.58 -3.53
C MET A 192 7.33 -8.12 -3.34
N GLN A 193 6.58 -7.22 -3.97
CA GLN A 193 6.57 -5.80 -3.63
C GLN A 193 5.17 -5.39 -3.21
N PHE A 194 5.06 -4.76 -2.04
CA PHE A 194 3.82 -4.14 -1.59
C PHE A 194 4.00 -2.63 -1.62
N VAL A 195 3.04 -1.94 -2.23
CA VAL A 195 2.96 -0.48 -2.26
C VAL A 195 1.66 -0.10 -1.57
N PHE A 196 1.73 0.78 -0.59
CA PHE A 196 0.58 1.29 0.13
C PHE A 196 0.48 2.80 -0.07
N VAL A 197 -0.65 3.25 -0.59
CA VAL A 197 -1.02 4.66 -0.63
C VAL A 197 -2.10 4.86 0.43
N PRO A 198 -1.85 5.71 1.44
CA PRO A 198 -2.82 5.93 2.51
C PRO A 198 -4.07 6.61 2.00
N ASP A 199 -5.11 6.56 2.82
CA ASP A 199 -6.31 7.34 2.58
C ASP A 199 -5.98 8.84 2.52
N HIS A 200 -6.60 9.49 1.56
CA HIS A 200 -6.40 10.87 1.19
C HIS A 200 -7.79 11.53 1.13
N PRO A 201 -7.91 12.86 1.00
CA PRO A 201 -9.25 13.48 1.00
C PRO A 201 -10.19 12.94 -0.09
N VAL A 202 -9.67 12.27 -1.12
CA VAL A 202 -10.46 11.57 -2.14
C VAL A 202 -10.30 10.07 -1.98
N ALA A 203 -11.41 9.39 -1.69
CA ALA A 203 -11.46 7.94 -1.59
C ALA A 203 -11.36 7.28 -2.99
N PRO A 204 -10.67 6.14 -3.10
CA PRO A 204 -10.36 5.48 -4.37
C PRO A 204 -11.52 4.60 -4.88
N CYS A 205 -12.65 5.21 -5.26
CA CYS A 205 -13.77 4.51 -5.89
C CYS A 205 -13.65 4.44 -7.42
N ALA A 206 -14.42 3.55 -8.06
CA ALA A 206 -14.21 3.21 -9.47
C ALA A 206 -14.22 4.43 -10.44
N PRO A 207 -15.17 5.39 -10.36
CA PRO A 207 -15.15 6.58 -11.22
C PRO A 207 -13.93 7.47 -10.99
N VAL A 208 -13.48 7.63 -9.74
CA VAL A 208 -12.31 8.45 -9.41
C VAL A 208 -11.05 7.85 -9.99
N LEU A 209 -10.89 6.52 -9.88
CA LEU A 209 -9.76 5.80 -10.44
C LEU A 209 -9.77 5.81 -11.97
N LEU A 210 -10.95 5.69 -12.60
CA LEU A 210 -11.13 5.86 -14.03
C LEU A 210 -10.73 7.26 -14.50
N ASP A 211 -11.16 8.29 -13.79
CA ASP A 211 -10.77 9.67 -14.08
C ASP A 211 -9.26 9.82 -13.94
N GLN A 212 -8.62 9.29 -12.89
CA GLN A 212 -7.15 9.31 -12.75
C GLN A 212 -6.44 8.58 -13.89
N LEU A 213 -6.93 7.40 -14.30
CA LEU A 213 -6.34 6.63 -15.39
C LEU A 213 -6.47 7.31 -16.76
N THR A 214 -7.44 8.20 -16.96
CA THR A 214 -7.71 8.79 -18.28
C THR A 214 -7.42 10.28 -18.37
N ARG A 215 -7.27 10.96 -17.22
CA ARG A 215 -7.02 12.40 -17.13
C ARG A 215 -5.70 12.78 -17.80
N THR A 216 -5.80 13.79 -18.66
CA THR A 216 -4.67 14.43 -19.32
C THR A 216 -4.11 15.58 -18.47
N PRO A 217 -2.85 16.00 -18.70
CA PRO A 217 -2.29 17.18 -18.02
C PRO A 217 -3.15 18.44 -18.17
N ALA A 218 -3.67 18.70 -19.39
CA ALA A 218 -4.53 19.87 -19.63
C ALA A 218 -5.85 19.82 -18.86
N GLN A 219 -6.45 18.63 -18.72
CA GLN A 219 -7.62 18.46 -17.86
C GLN A 219 -7.28 18.73 -16.40
N PHE A 220 -6.13 18.23 -15.91
CA PHE A 220 -5.67 18.52 -14.56
C PHE A 220 -5.45 20.03 -14.33
N ASP A 221 -4.82 20.73 -15.28
CA ASP A 221 -4.61 22.17 -15.18
C ASP A 221 -5.94 22.93 -15.11
N ALA A 222 -6.97 22.48 -15.83
CA ALA A 222 -8.32 23.04 -15.72
C ALA A 222 -8.96 22.83 -14.34
N LEU A 223 -8.74 21.67 -13.70
CA LEU A 223 -9.20 21.40 -12.32
C LEU A 223 -8.51 22.34 -11.31
N ALA A 224 -7.18 22.45 -11.42
CA ALA A 224 -6.40 23.31 -10.54
C ALA A 224 -6.79 24.78 -10.70
N GLU A 225 -7.02 25.22 -11.94
CA GLU A 225 -7.46 26.57 -12.26
C GLU A 225 -8.89 26.86 -11.76
N ASP A 226 -9.82 25.91 -11.84
CA ASP A 226 -11.16 26.07 -11.28
C ASP A 226 -11.11 26.31 -9.77
N LEU A 227 -10.42 25.44 -9.03
CA LEU A 227 -10.26 25.56 -7.58
C LEU A 227 -9.53 26.86 -7.21
N ARG A 228 -8.45 27.20 -7.92
CA ARG A 228 -7.70 28.45 -7.71
C ARG A 228 -8.60 29.68 -7.92
N ARG A 229 -9.40 29.69 -8.98
CA ARG A 229 -10.34 30.78 -9.26
C ARG A 229 -11.35 30.91 -8.14
N PHE A 230 -11.97 29.80 -7.72
CA PHE A 230 -12.95 29.82 -6.65
C PHE A 230 -12.34 30.39 -5.36
N LEU A 231 -11.21 29.87 -4.91
CA LEU A 231 -10.55 30.35 -3.68
C LEU A 231 -10.09 31.81 -3.78
N GLY A 232 -9.77 32.29 -4.99
CA GLY A 232 -9.38 33.68 -5.22
C GLY A 232 -10.53 34.69 -5.32
N THR A 233 -11.74 34.24 -5.67
CA THR A 233 -12.92 35.12 -5.86
C THR A 233 -14.06 34.87 -4.88
N SER A 234 -13.93 33.85 -4.01
CA SER A 234 -14.93 33.48 -3.02
C SER A 234 -15.17 34.61 -2.01
N ALA A 235 -16.44 34.83 -1.65
CA ALA A 235 -16.80 35.71 -0.54
C ALA A 235 -16.37 35.15 0.83
N VAL A 236 -16.12 33.84 0.91
CA VAL A 236 -15.58 33.16 2.09
C VAL A 236 -14.05 33.11 1.95
N PRO A 237 -13.29 33.83 2.79
CA PRO A 237 -11.83 33.82 2.73
C PRO A 237 -11.27 32.45 3.14
N PRO A 238 -10.31 31.87 2.38
CA PRO A 238 -9.73 30.57 2.70
C PRO A 238 -8.95 30.55 4.03
N THR A 239 -9.12 29.49 4.82
CA THR A 239 -8.36 29.21 6.04
C THR A 239 -7.13 28.33 5.77
N ALA A 240 -6.32 28.05 6.79
CA ALA A 240 -5.20 27.10 6.67
C ALA A 240 -5.70 25.69 6.28
N ASP A 241 -6.82 25.25 6.85
CA ASP A 241 -7.43 23.95 6.53
C ASP A 241 -7.90 23.89 5.08
N ASP A 242 -8.46 24.98 4.54
CA ASP A 242 -8.82 25.08 3.12
C ASP A 242 -7.60 24.88 2.21
N TRP A 243 -6.48 25.52 2.53
CA TRP A 243 -5.24 25.38 1.77
C TRP A 243 -4.63 23.98 1.87
N MET A 244 -4.64 23.39 3.07
CA MET A 244 -4.16 22.02 3.28
C MET A 244 -5.01 21.02 2.49
N PHE A 245 -6.35 21.15 2.57
CA PHE A 245 -7.27 20.29 1.84
C PHE A 245 -7.11 20.46 0.32
N ALA A 246 -7.06 21.70 -0.18
CA ALA A 246 -6.87 22.00 -1.60
C ALA A 246 -5.57 21.38 -2.15
N GLY A 247 -4.46 21.55 -1.42
CA GLY A 247 -3.17 20.97 -1.79
C GLY A 247 -3.20 19.45 -1.82
N ALA A 248 -3.79 18.82 -0.80
CA ALA A 248 -3.92 17.37 -0.74
C ALA A 248 -4.84 16.83 -1.85
N LEU A 249 -5.98 17.47 -2.09
CA LEU A 249 -6.90 17.16 -3.19
C LEU A 249 -6.21 17.22 -4.55
N LEU A 250 -5.53 18.33 -4.87
CA LEU A 250 -4.85 18.48 -6.15
C LEU A 250 -3.69 17.49 -6.30
N SER A 251 -2.98 17.17 -5.22
CA SER A 251 -1.94 16.13 -5.25
C SER A 251 -2.52 14.77 -5.65
N VAL A 252 -3.65 14.38 -5.06
CA VAL A 252 -4.33 13.10 -5.34
C VAL A 252 -4.92 13.07 -6.75
N LEU A 253 -5.47 14.19 -7.22
CA LEU A 253 -5.99 14.30 -8.58
C LEU A 253 -4.87 14.36 -9.62
N ARG A 254 -3.67 14.81 -9.27
CA ARG A 254 -2.54 14.83 -10.19
C ARG A 254 -1.89 13.46 -10.34
N ASN A 255 -1.70 12.78 -9.21
CA ASN A 255 -0.96 11.54 -9.15
C ASN A 255 -1.85 10.35 -9.50
N THR A 256 -1.30 9.35 -10.18
CA THR A 256 -2.03 8.12 -10.53
C THR A 256 -1.17 6.93 -10.17
N PRO A 257 -1.23 6.45 -8.90
CA PRO A 257 -0.39 5.35 -8.44
C PRO A 257 -0.53 4.08 -9.30
N LEU A 258 -1.69 3.89 -9.94
CA LEU A 258 -1.94 2.79 -10.87
C LEU A 258 -1.00 2.78 -12.10
N LYS A 259 -0.36 3.90 -12.43
CA LYS A 259 0.59 4.06 -13.54
C LYS A 259 2.04 4.23 -13.09
N ASP A 260 2.29 4.24 -11.78
CA ASP A 260 3.61 4.52 -11.24
C ASP A 260 4.59 3.41 -11.61
N ASN A 261 5.82 3.81 -11.93
CA ASN A 261 6.94 2.88 -12.00
C ASN A 261 7.78 3.03 -10.74
N TYR A 262 8.42 1.94 -10.32
CA TYR A 262 9.14 1.85 -9.06
C TYR A 262 10.59 1.46 -9.31
N ASN A 263 11.53 2.35 -9.00
CA ASN A 263 12.93 1.94 -8.93
C ASN A 263 13.18 1.26 -7.59
N ILE A 264 13.71 0.03 -7.63
CA ILE A 264 14.06 -0.78 -6.47
C ILE A 264 15.56 -1.08 -6.47
N ILE A 265 16.11 -1.29 -5.28
CA ILE A 265 17.47 -1.78 -5.06
C ILE A 265 17.39 -3.29 -4.93
N SER A 266 18.38 -4.00 -5.45
CA SER A 266 18.48 -5.46 -5.40
C SER A 266 19.89 -5.91 -5.04
N SER A 267 20.14 -7.21 -5.00
CA SER A 267 21.49 -7.76 -4.81
C SER A 267 22.45 -7.41 -5.96
N THR A 268 21.94 -7.14 -7.16
CA THR A 268 22.73 -6.94 -8.39
C THR A 268 22.73 -5.52 -8.93
N GLY A 269 21.95 -4.60 -8.35
CA GLY A 269 21.85 -3.22 -8.83
C GLY A 269 20.44 -2.65 -8.72
N THR A 270 20.18 -1.56 -9.44
CA THR A 270 18.87 -0.90 -9.48
C THR A 270 18.01 -1.53 -10.56
N ARG A 271 16.75 -1.84 -10.24
CA ARG A 271 15.77 -2.34 -11.21
C ARG A 271 14.57 -1.42 -11.25
N ARG A 272 14.01 -1.21 -12.44
CA ARG A 272 12.73 -0.53 -12.61
C ARG A 272 11.63 -1.58 -12.70
N LEU A 273 10.67 -1.50 -11.80
CA LEU A 273 9.43 -2.24 -11.81
C LEU A 273 8.29 -1.33 -12.24
N GLY A 274 7.15 -1.94 -12.52
CA GLY A 274 5.91 -1.24 -12.71
C GLY A 274 5.47 -1.14 -14.18
N PRO A 275 4.22 -0.70 -14.41
CA PRO A 275 3.21 -0.39 -13.39
C PRO A 275 2.80 -1.60 -12.52
N PRO A 276 2.07 -1.40 -11.40
CA PRO A 276 1.66 -2.50 -10.52
C PRO A 276 0.99 -3.64 -11.28
N ASP A 277 1.35 -4.89 -10.96
CA ASP A 277 0.75 -6.08 -11.56
C ASP A 277 -0.68 -6.29 -11.03
N ALA A 278 -0.96 -5.82 -9.82
CA ALA A 278 -2.30 -5.77 -9.24
C ALA A 278 -2.57 -4.50 -8.43
N ALA A 279 -3.84 -4.11 -8.38
CA ALA A 279 -4.36 -3.08 -7.48
C ALA A 279 -5.42 -3.67 -6.53
N LEU A 280 -5.18 -3.55 -5.23
CA LEU A 280 -6.15 -3.88 -4.17
C LEU A 280 -7.01 -2.66 -3.88
N LEU A 281 -8.32 -2.82 -4.06
CA LEU A 281 -9.36 -1.84 -3.75
C LEU A 281 -10.24 -2.36 -2.62
N SER A 282 -10.98 -1.45 -1.98
CA SER A 282 -12.02 -1.81 -1.00
C SER A 282 -13.40 -1.38 -1.49
N LEU A 283 -14.38 -2.30 -1.42
CA LEU A 283 -15.77 -1.98 -1.70
C LEU A 283 -16.37 -1.03 -0.66
N SER A 284 -15.77 -0.92 0.54
CA SER A 284 -16.12 0.10 1.54
C SER A 284 -15.88 1.52 1.03
N ALA A 285 -15.01 1.69 0.02
CA ALA A 285 -14.75 2.98 -0.62
C ALA A 285 -15.80 3.37 -1.66
N GLU A 286 -16.70 2.45 -2.07
CA GLU A 286 -17.59 2.64 -3.20
C GLU A 286 -18.95 3.22 -2.76
N PRO A 287 -19.23 4.52 -3.02
CA PRO A 287 -20.44 5.14 -2.49
C PRO A 287 -21.66 4.93 -3.39
N GLN A 288 -22.86 4.85 -2.82
CA GLN A 288 -24.10 4.93 -3.62
C GLN A 288 -24.37 6.32 -4.20
N SER A 289 -23.73 7.37 -3.67
CA SER A 289 -23.84 8.75 -4.15
C SER A 289 -22.46 9.39 -4.21
N ILE A 290 -22.12 9.96 -5.37
CA ILE A 290 -20.81 10.55 -5.63
C ILE A 290 -20.95 12.02 -6.05
N LEU A 291 -19.97 12.86 -5.76
CA LEU A 291 -19.98 14.25 -6.23
C LEU A 291 -19.47 14.29 -7.67
N ARG A 292 -20.24 14.90 -8.56
CA ARG A 292 -19.84 15.20 -9.94
C ARG A 292 -19.69 16.71 -10.11
N HIS A 293 -18.56 17.15 -10.65
CA HIS A 293 -18.36 18.56 -10.93
C HIS A 293 -19.28 19.01 -12.07
N ARG A 294 -20.02 20.10 -11.87
CA ARG A 294 -21.08 20.57 -12.80
C ARG A 294 -20.54 20.94 -14.18
N THR A 295 -19.39 21.60 -14.23
CA THR A 295 -18.77 22.05 -15.50
C THR A 295 -17.78 21.05 -16.08
N LEU A 296 -16.80 20.60 -15.27
CA LEU A 296 -15.68 19.76 -15.71
C LEU A 296 -16.00 18.26 -15.70
N GLY A 297 -17.11 17.83 -15.10
CA GLY A 297 -17.64 16.46 -15.19
C GLY A 297 -16.89 15.37 -14.41
N TYR A 298 -15.78 15.69 -13.75
CA TYR A 298 -15.02 14.73 -12.95
C TYR A 298 -15.71 14.39 -11.63
N HIS A 299 -15.33 13.25 -11.06
CA HIS A 299 -15.91 12.72 -9.84
C HIS A 299 -15.02 12.93 -8.62
N LEU A 300 -15.65 13.15 -7.46
CA LEU A 300 -15.03 13.11 -6.15
C LEU A 300 -15.87 12.29 -5.19
N HIS A 301 -15.20 11.48 -4.39
CA HIS A 301 -15.78 10.92 -3.19
C HIS A 301 -14.91 11.31 -1.99
N ILE A 302 -15.50 12.04 -1.04
CA ILE A 302 -14.81 12.52 0.15
C ILE A 302 -15.48 11.85 1.35
N MET A 303 -14.71 11.13 2.16
CA MET A 303 -15.22 10.50 3.37
C MET A 303 -15.68 11.57 4.37
N ARG A 304 -16.72 11.25 5.16
CA ARG A 304 -17.35 12.21 6.07
C ARG A 304 -16.38 12.91 7.02
N HIS A 305 -15.38 12.18 7.54
CA HIS A 305 -14.39 12.74 8.45
C HIS A 305 -13.42 13.70 7.74
N HIS A 306 -13.03 13.42 6.50
CA HIS A 306 -12.24 14.37 5.67
C HIS A 306 -13.06 15.59 5.28
N GLN A 307 -14.35 15.42 4.98
CA GLN A 307 -15.25 16.55 4.70
C GLN A 307 -15.40 17.47 5.92
N ALA A 308 -15.46 16.90 7.13
CA ALA A 308 -15.50 17.68 8.37
C ALA A 308 -14.19 18.44 8.64
N ALA A 309 -13.06 17.95 8.13
CA ALA A 309 -11.76 18.62 8.20
C ALA A 309 -11.56 19.68 7.10
N ALA A 310 -12.45 19.76 6.10
CA ALA A 310 -12.39 20.80 5.09
C ALA A 310 -12.85 22.15 5.66
N GLY A 311 -12.10 23.21 5.37
CA GLY A 311 -12.47 24.57 5.76
C GLY A 311 -13.73 25.09 5.06
N PRO A 312 -14.25 26.25 5.48
CA PRO A 312 -15.51 26.80 5.00
C PRO A 312 -15.47 27.19 3.51
N ALA A 313 -14.31 27.59 2.97
CA ALA A 313 -14.21 27.94 1.55
C ALA A 313 -14.30 26.69 0.66
N ILE A 314 -13.67 25.58 1.05
CA ILE A 314 -13.79 24.29 0.35
C ILE A 314 -15.21 23.75 0.45
N GLN A 315 -15.87 23.85 1.60
CA GLN A 315 -17.27 23.44 1.72
C GLN A 315 -18.19 24.24 0.79
N ALA A 316 -17.96 25.55 0.66
CA ALA A 316 -18.69 26.41 -0.28
C ALA A 316 -18.39 26.04 -1.75
N TRP A 317 -17.13 25.72 -2.07
CA TRP A 317 -16.74 25.24 -3.40
C TRP A 317 -17.44 23.92 -3.74
N LEU A 318 -17.36 22.91 -2.86
CA LEU A 318 -18.02 21.62 -3.05
C LEU A 318 -19.53 21.79 -3.26
N SER A 319 -20.17 22.65 -2.47
CA SER A 319 -21.62 22.89 -2.57
C SER A 319 -22.04 23.60 -3.87
N SER A 320 -21.19 24.47 -4.41
CA SER A 320 -21.50 25.27 -5.60
C SER A 320 -21.06 24.61 -6.90
N ALA A 321 -19.85 24.04 -6.93
CA ALA A 321 -19.23 23.48 -8.13
C ALA A 321 -19.65 22.03 -8.40
N PHE A 322 -20.17 21.31 -7.41
CA PHE A 322 -20.56 19.90 -7.55
C PHE A 322 -22.05 19.67 -7.34
N GLU A 323 -22.50 18.52 -7.83
CA GLU A 323 -23.80 17.95 -7.53
C GLU A 323 -23.66 16.49 -7.09
N PRO A 324 -24.48 16.04 -6.12
CA PRO A 324 -24.53 14.63 -5.76
C PRO A 324 -25.27 13.83 -6.85
N VAL A 325 -24.66 12.75 -7.31
CA VAL A 325 -25.22 11.82 -8.30
C VAL A 325 -25.41 10.47 -7.65
N LYS A 326 -26.67 10.03 -7.51
CA LYS A 326 -27.01 8.69 -7.04
C LYS A 326 -26.73 7.67 -8.15
N ARG A 327 -26.16 6.53 -7.78
CA ARG A 327 -25.80 5.43 -8.68
C ARG A 327 -26.54 4.17 -8.29
N SER A 328 -27.08 3.46 -9.28
CA SER A 328 -27.61 2.11 -9.10
C SER A 328 -26.47 1.09 -9.07
N ILE A 329 -26.76 -0.13 -8.64
CA ILE A 329 -25.82 -1.26 -8.70
C ILE A 329 -25.33 -1.49 -10.14
N ASP A 330 -26.22 -1.40 -11.15
CA ASP A 330 -25.80 -1.53 -12.55
C ASP A 330 -24.81 -0.47 -13.01
N VAL A 331 -24.96 0.78 -12.55
CA VAL A 331 -24.00 1.84 -12.87
C VAL A 331 -22.66 1.56 -12.21
N ILE A 332 -22.67 1.16 -10.94
CA ILE A 332 -21.44 0.78 -10.21
C ILE A 332 -20.76 -0.42 -10.89
N ARG A 333 -21.53 -1.42 -11.32
CA ARG A 333 -21.03 -2.58 -12.07
C ARG A 333 -20.31 -2.14 -13.35
N GLN A 334 -20.95 -1.30 -14.15
CA GLN A 334 -20.37 -0.76 -15.39
C GLN A 334 -19.10 0.05 -15.12
N ASP A 335 -19.06 0.83 -14.03
CA ASP A 335 -17.86 1.56 -13.62
C ASP A 335 -16.70 0.60 -13.30
N TYR A 336 -16.95 -0.50 -12.57
CA TYR A 336 -15.94 -1.51 -12.28
C TYR A 336 -15.49 -2.27 -13.53
N GLU A 337 -16.41 -2.74 -14.38
CA GLU A 337 -16.08 -3.40 -15.65
C GLU A 337 -15.19 -2.49 -16.51
N LYS A 338 -15.55 -1.21 -16.63
CA LYS A 338 -14.76 -0.22 -17.36
C LYS A 338 -13.40 0.04 -16.70
N LEU A 339 -13.33 0.05 -15.37
CA LEU A 339 -12.07 0.21 -14.63
C LEU A 339 -11.13 -0.95 -14.89
N ILE A 340 -11.62 -2.19 -14.78
CA ILE A 340 -10.85 -3.42 -15.06
C ILE A 340 -10.28 -3.35 -16.49
N ASP A 341 -11.13 -3.06 -17.47
CA ASP A 341 -10.74 -2.97 -18.88
C ASP A 341 -9.72 -1.87 -19.14
N THR A 342 -9.94 -0.72 -18.53
CA THR A 342 -9.07 0.43 -18.71
C THR A 342 -7.72 0.18 -18.06
N LEU A 343 -7.68 -0.41 -16.86
CA LEU A 343 -6.43 -0.77 -16.18
C LEU A 343 -5.66 -1.81 -16.99
N ALA A 344 -6.29 -2.94 -17.34
CA ALA A 344 -5.67 -4.01 -18.11
C ALA A 344 -5.09 -3.49 -19.44
N ARG A 345 -5.84 -2.67 -20.17
CA ARG A 345 -5.36 -2.06 -21.42
C ARG A 345 -4.22 -1.06 -21.23
N THR A 346 -4.24 -0.29 -20.13
CA THR A 346 -3.29 0.81 -19.92
C THR A 346 -1.98 0.32 -19.31
N THR A 347 -2.03 -0.69 -18.44
CA THR A 347 -0.89 -1.13 -17.63
C THR A 347 -0.66 -2.64 -17.63
N GLY A 348 -1.62 -3.44 -18.10
CA GLY A 348 -1.60 -4.89 -17.95
C GLY A 348 -1.95 -5.36 -16.53
N GLY A 349 -2.28 -4.44 -15.61
CA GLY A 349 -2.56 -4.76 -14.21
C GLY A 349 -3.96 -5.33 -13.99
N ARG A 350 -4.10 -6.11 -12.92
CA ARG A 350 -5.35 -6.73 -12.47
C ARG A 350 -5.96 -6.02 -11.25
N ILE A 351 -7.22 -6.31 -10.96
CA ILE A 351 -7.92 -5.76 -9.79
C ILE A 351 -8.24 -6.87 -8.79
N LEU A 352 -7.86 -6.60 -7.53
CA LEU A 352 -8.31 -7.33 -6.36
C LEU A 352 -9.27 -6.42 -5.59
N VAL A 353 -10.39 -6.94 -5.12
CA VAL A 353 -11.34 -6.17 -4.31
C VAL A 353 -11.57 -6.88 -2.97
N LEU A 354 -11.29 -6.17 -1.87
CA LEU A 354 -11.86 -6.51 -0.58
C LEU A 354 -13.35 -6.23 -0.66
N ASN A 355 -14.17 -7.29 -0.61
CA ASN A 355 -15.60 -7.10 -0.46
C ASN A 355 -15.91 -6.64 0.98
N ARG A 356 -17.19 -6.45 1.31
CA ARG A 356 -17.60 -5.90 2.60
C ARG A 356 -18.57 -6.83 3.30
N MET A 357 -18.58 -6.79 4.62
CA MET A 357 -19.54 -7.57 5.40
C MET A 357 -20.98 -7.20 5.02
N SER A 358 -21.80 -8.20 4.75
CA SER A 358 -23.20 -8.04 4.32
C SER A 358 -24.21 -8.48 5.37
N THR A 359 -23.75 -8.65 6.61
CA THR A 359 -24.57 -9.01 7.77
C THR A 359 -24.30 -8.07 8.94
N SER A 360 -25.24 -7.98 9.87
CA SER A 360 -25.06 -7.28 11.15
C SER A 360 -25.90 -7.97 12.21
N GLY A 361 -25.36 -8.08 13.42
CA GLY A 361 -26.13 -8.48 14.59
C GLY A 361 -27.10 -7.40 15.09
N TYR A 362 -27.12 -6.22 14.47
CA TYR A 362 -27.93 -5.07 14.87
C TYR A 362 -29.10 -4.77 13.91
N GLU A 363 -29.15 -5.39 12.73
CA GLU A 363 -30.27 -5.21 11.79
C GLU A 363 -31.34 -6.28 12.00
N ASP A 364 -32.31 -5.98 12.87
CA ASP A 364 -33.50 -6.81 13.07
C ASP A 364 -34.65 -6.34 12.17
N ILE A 365 -34.87 -7.02 11.05
CA ILE A 365 -36.05 -6.80 10.20
C ILE A 365 -37.23 -7.58 10.81
N SER A 366 -38.03 -6.89 11.63
CA SER A 366 -39.26 -7.45 12.21
C SER A 366 -40.46 -7.40 11.25
N ASN A 367 -40.39 -6.60 10.18
CA ASN A 367 -41.51 -6.32 9.27
C ASN A 367 -41.00 -5.75 7.93
N TYR A 368 -41.55 -6.23 6.81
CA TYR A 368 -41.25 -5.72 5.45
C TYR A 368 -42.19 -4.62 4.95
N MET A 369 -43.33 -4.39 5.62
CA MET A 369 -44.36 -3.41 5.21
C MET A 369 -43.88 -1.95 5.25
N ALA A 370 -42.73 -1.66 5.86
CA ALA A 370 -42.17 -0.32 5.95
C ALA A 370 -41.29 0.06 4.74
N PHE A 371 -41.06 -0.86 3.80
CA PHE A 371 -40.18 -0.64 2.65
C PHE A 371 -40.97 -0.47 1.35
N ASP A 372 -41.22 0.79 0.97
CA ASP A 372 -41.88 1.16 -0.30
C ASP A 372 -40.88 1.41 -1.46
N ALA A 373 -39.60 1.17 -1.21
CA ALA A 373 -38.49 1.30 -2.15
C ALA A 373 -37.54 0.09 -1.99
N PRO A 374 -36.59 -0.15 -2.92
CA PRO A 374 -35.60 -1.21 -2.75
C PRO A 374 -34.92 -1.12 -1.39
N MET A 375 -34.88 -2.22 -0.64
CA MET A 375 -34.38 -2.22 0.75
C MET A 375 -32.93 -1.78 0.86
N SER A 376 -32.11 -1.97 -0.19
CA SER A 376 -30.74 -1.45 -0.29
C SER A 376 -30.64 0.08 -0.32
N ALA A 377 -31.74 0.79 -0.54
CA ALA A 377 -31.79 2.24 -0.40
C ALA A 377 -31.92 2.68 1.08
N THR A 378 -32.29 1.76 1.98
CA THR A 378 -32.56 2.04 3.39
C THR A 378 -31.68 1.25 4.36
N LEU A 379 -31.26 0.04 3.97
CA LEU A 379 -30.50 -0.90 4.81
C LEU A 379 -29.11 -1.11 4.24
N SER A 380 -28.09 -0.81 5.04
CA SER A 380 -26.69 -0.85 4.59
C SER A 380 -26.21 -2.26 4.26
N ASN A 381 -26.71 -3.28 4.97
CA ASN A 381 -26.27 -4.65 4.70
C ASN A 381 -26.92 -5.25 3.46
N ILE A 382 -28.18 -4.87 3.15
CA ILE A 382 -28.79 -5.26 1.88
C ILE A 382 -28.04 -4.61 0.72
N ALA A 383 -27.66 -3.34 0.85
CA ALA A 383 -26.79 -2.69 -0.12
C ALA A 383 -25.42 -3.39 -0.27
N ALA A 384 -24.80 -3.76 0.86
CA ALA A 384 -23.54 -4.51 0.86
C ALA A 384 -23.69 -5.87 0.17
N LYS A 385 -24.79 -6.59 0.41
CA LYS A 385 -25.09 -7.87 -0.23
C LYS A 385 -25.26 -7.73 -1.74
N GLU A 386 -26.01 -6.73 -2.19
CA GLU A 386 -26.17 -6.43 -3.63
C GLU A 386 -24.83 -6.07 -4.29
N GLN A 387 -23.98 -5.29 -3.61
CA GLN A 387 -22.64 -4.97 -4.10
C GLN A 387 -21.72 -6.20 -4.13
N ASN A 388 -21.78 -7.09 -3.14
CA ASN A 388 -21.00 -8.33 -3.12
C ASN A 388 -21.42 -9.25 -4.28
N LEU A 389 -22.73 -9.45 -4.49
CA LEU A 389 -23.25 -10.24 -5.61
C LEU A 389 -22.83 -9.66 -6.96
N MET A 390 -22.88 -8.33 -7.10
CA MET A 390 -22.39 -7.64 -8.28
C MET A 390 -20.90 -7.94 -8.57
N LEU A 391 -20.03 -8.04 -7.55
CA LEU A 391 -18.63 -8.42 -7.76
C LEU A 391 -18.52 -9.85 -8.31
N HIS A 392 -19.34 -10.78 -7.83
CA HIS A 392 -19.38 -12.16 -8.37
C HIS A 392 -19.82 -12.17 -9.83
N ASP A 393 -20.86 -11.41 -10.20
CA ASP A 393 -21.32 -11.29 -11.59
C ASP A 393 -20.20 -10.74 -12.51
N ILE A 394 -19.41 -9.77 -12.02
CA ILE A 394 -18.26 -9.24 -12.77
C ILE A 394 -17.18 -10.32 -12.93
N ALA A 395 -16.87 -11.05 -11.85
CA ALA A 395 -15.83 -12.08 -11.85
C ALA A 395 -16.13 -13.26 -12.79
N GLU A 396 -17.41 -13.51 -13.12
CA GLU A 396 -17.78 -14.51 -14.14
C GLU A 396 -17.35 -14.11 -15.56
N THR A 397 -17.17 -12.82 -15.83
CA THR A 397 -16.93 -12.30 -17.19
C THR A 397 -15.62 -11.55 -17.36
N ARG A 398 -14.95 -11.15 -16.26
CA ARG A 398 -13.72 -10.34 -16.26
C ARG A 398 -12.71 -10.86 -15.24
N GLU A 399 -11.44 -10.50 -15.46
CA GLU A 399 -10.35 -10.79 -14.53
C GLU A 399 -10.45 -9.89 -13.27
N LEU A 400 -11.28 -10.32 -12.33
CA LEU A 400 -11.48 -9.70 -11.03
C LEU A 400 -11.28 -10.74 -9.93
N THR A 401 -10.40 -10.47 -8.98
CA THR A 401 -10.22 -11.33 -7.80
C THR A 401 -10.93 -10.74 -6.60
N ILE A 402 -11.83 -11.51 -5.99
CA ILE A 402 -12.53 -11.10 -4.77
C ILE A 402 -11.78 -11.65 -3.56
N ILE A 403 -11.35 -10.75 -2.68
CA ILE A 403 -10.86 -11.12 -1.34
C ILE A 403 -12.06 -11.04 -0.40
N ASP A 404 -12.64 -12.21 -0.10
CA ASP A 404 -13.95 -12.33 0.54
C ASP A 404 -13.89 -12.13 2.07
N VAL A 405 -14.00 -10.87 2.49
CA VAL A 405 -14.10 -10.44 3.89
C VAL A 405 -15.38 -10.97 4.52
N ASP A 406 -16.50 -10.99 3.78
CA ASP A 406 -17.82 -11.41 4.29
C ASP A 406 -17.84 -12.90 4.66
N ALA A 407 -17.36 -13.76 3.76
CA ALA A 407 -17.24 -15.19 4.02
C ALA A 407 -16.26 -15.48 5.17
N LEU A 408 -15.11 -14.80 5.19
CA LEU A 408 -14.12 -14.99 6.25
C LEU A 408 -14.63 -14.52 7.62
N ALA A 409 -15.38 -13.42 7.66
CA ALA A 409 -16.01 -12.94 8.90
C ALA A 409 -17.07 -13.94 9.39
N ALA A 410 -17.84 -14.55 8.48
CA ALA A 410 -18.81 -15.59 8.83
C ALA A 410 -18.12 -16.84 9.40
N GLU A 411 -17.00 -17.27 8.81
CA GLU A 411 -16.21 -18.42 9.28
C GLU A 411 -15.56 -18.19 10.66
N LEU A 412 -14.97 -17.02 10.88
CA LEU A 412 -14.26 -16.70 12.13
C LEU A 412 -15.19 -16.27 13.26
N GLY A 413 -16.37 -15.74 12.94
CA GLY A 413 -17.29 -15.12 13.89
C GLY A 413 -17.17 -13.59 13.87
N ALA A 414 -18.01 -12.96 13.05
CA ALA A 414 -17.90 -11.54 12.75
C ALA A 414 -18.10 -10.63 13.97
N GLY A 415 -18.94 -11.00 14.94
CA GLY A 415 -19.15 -10.21 16.15
C GLY A 415 -17.87 -9.98 16.97
N GLN A 416 -16.92 -10.93 16.95
CA GLN A 416 -15.63 -10.81 17.62
C GLN A 416 -14.55 -10.21 16.73
N HIS A 417 -14.57 -10.58 15.44
CA HIS A 417 -13.44 -10.34 14.54
C HIS A 417 -13.63 -9.20 13.55
N LEU A 418 -14.86 -8.68 13.42
CA LEU A 418 -15.26 -7.55 12.58
C LEU A 418 -16.45 -6.77 13.19
N PRO A 419 -16.30 -6.26 14.44
CA PRO A 419 -17.43 -5.81 15.25
C PRO A 419 -18.21 -4.61 14.68
N ASP A 420 -17.55 -3.76 13.88
CA ASP A 420 -18.17 -2.59 13.23
C ASP A 420 -18.41 -2.77 11.73
N GLY A 421 -18.20 -3.99 11.21
CA GLY A 421 -18.37 -4.31 9.79
C GLY A 421 -17.23 -3.86 8.87
N ILE A 422 -16.20 -3.16 9.40
CA ILE A 422 -15.12 -2.56 8.61
C ILE A 422 -13.73 -2.94 9.15
N HIS A 423 -13.48 -2.74 10.44
CA HIS A 423 -12.16 -2.92 11.04
C HIS A 423 -12.00 -4.34 11.61
N GLN A 424 -11.05 -5.07 11.04
CA GLN A 424 -10.83 -6.46 11.40
C GLN A 424 -9.86 -6.60 12.58
N SER A 425 -10.08 -7.61 13.42
CA SER A 425 -9.10 -8.06 14.42
C SER A 425 -7.81 -8.59 13.77
N GLY A 426 -6.71 -8.63 14.51
CA GLY A 426 -5.42 -9.14 14.01
C GLY A 426 -5.50 -10.57 13.45
N GLN A 427 -6.31 -11.45 14.04
CA GLN A 427 -6.52 -12.81 13.53
C GLN A 427 -7.15 -12.81 12.13
N MET A 428 -8.17 -11.97 11.91
CA MET A 428 -8.80 -11.86 10.60
C MET A 428 -7.88 -11.17 9.60
N GLN A 429 -7.08 -10.18 10.01
CA GLN A 429 -6.05 -9.57 9.17
C GLN A 429 -5.02 -10.61 8.70
N VAL A 430 -4.59 -11.53 9.56
CA VAL A 430 -3.70 -12.65 9.19
C VAL A 430 -4.34 -13.52 8.11
N ALA A 431 -5.61 -13.90 8.26
CA ALA A 431 -6.29 -14.72 7.28
C ALA A 431 -6.51 -13.97 5.94
N LEU A 432 -6.84 -12.68 5.97
CA LEU A 432 -6.93 -11.84 4.76
C LEU A 432 -5.58 -11.72 4.04
N ARG A 433 -4.48 -11.56 4.77
CA ARG A 433 -3.13 -11.57 4.17
C ARG A 433 -2.88 -12.85 3.40
N GLN A 434 -3.23 -14.01 3.95
CA GLN A 434 -3.05 -15.29 3.25
C GLN A 434 -3.86 -15.35 1.95
N ARG A 435 -5.09 -14.85 1.94
CA ARG A 435 -5.90 -14.77 0.72
C ARG A 435 -5.29 -13.84 -0.33
N ILE A 436 -4.75 -12.69 0.08
CA ILE A 436 -4.05 -11.76 -0.80
C ILE A 436 -2.78 -12.40 -1.37
N LEU A 437 -1.97 -13.05 -0.53
CA LEU A 437 -0.74 -13.71 -0.96
C LEU A 437 -1.01 -14.84 -1.96
N GLN A 438 -2.07 -15.63 -1.75
CA GLN A 438 -2.49 -16.65 -2.71
C GLN A 438 -2.86 -16.02 -4.07
N ALA A 439 -3.67 -14.97 -4.06
CA ALA A 439 -4.02 -14.26 -5.30
C ALA A 439 -2.78 -13.69 -6.02
N MET A 440 -1.78 -13.22 -5.27
CA MET A 440 -0.53 -12.72 -5.82
C MET A 440 0.36 -13.83 -6.41
N ALA A 441 0.34 -15.04 -5.82
CA ALA A 441 1.01 -16.20 -6.39
C ALA A 441 0.38 -16.59 -7.73
N ASP A 442 -0.95 -16.62 -7.82
CA ASP A 442 -1.66 -16.93 -9.07
C ASP A 442 -1.32 -15.91 -10.19
N ILE A 443 -1.14 -14.63 -9.84
CA ILE A 443 -0.70 -13.59 -10.79
C ILE A 443 0.72 -13.81 -11.28
N ARG A 444 1.62 -14.22 -10.38
CA ARG A 444 3.00 -14.58 -10.74
C ARG A 444 3.02 -15.69 -11.77
N ASP A 445 2.30 -16.78 -11.50
CA ASP A 445 2.30 -17.96 -12.35
C ASP A 445 1.68 -17.70 -13.73
N ALA A 446 0.70 -16.78 -13.80
CA ALA A 446 0.11 -16.33 -15.05
C ALA A 446 1.02 -15.40 -15.88
N THR A 447 2.08 -14.86 -15.28
CA THR A 447 3.00 -13.91 -15.92
C THR A 447 4.42 -14.52 -15.96
N PRO A 448 4.70 -15.48 -16.86
CA PRO A 448 6.04 -16.06 -16.94
C PRO A 448 7.10 -14.98 -17.23
N ASP A 449 8.29 -15.16 -16.66
CA ASP A 449 9.47 -14.28 -16.73
C ASP A 449 9.92 -13.97 -18.18
N VAL A 450 9.16 -13.13 -18.89
CA VAL A 450 9.52 -12.62 -20.22
C VAL A 450 10.25 -11.27 -20.12
N ARG A 451 10.39 -10.69 -18.92
CA ARG A 451 10.98 -9.35 -18.72
C ARG A 451 12.52 -9.32 -18.61
N VAL A 452 13.23 -10.42 -18.87
CA VAL A 452 14.72 -10.45 -18.88
C VAL A 452 15.32 -10.22 -20.28
N ALA A 453 14.53 -10.16 -21.35
CA ALA A 453 15.03 -9.82 -22.68
C ALA A 453 14.83 -8.33 -23.00
N GLY A 454 15.83 -7.51 -22.67
CA GLY A 454 15.85 -6.09 -23.02
C GLY A 454 17.22 -5.44 -22.82
N ARG A 455 18.27 -6.09 -23.33
CA ARG A 455 19.54 -5.42 -23.65
C ARG A 455 19.48 -4.89 -25.08
N ASP A 456 20.07 -3.70 -25.24
CA ASP A 456 20.53 -3.04 -26.45
C ASP A 456 19.49 -2.32 -27.33
N HIS A 457 19.29 -1.02 -27.05
CA HIS A 457 19.55 0.07 -28.01
C HIS A 457 19.84 1.40 -27.32
#